data_AF-A0A6U6PJH9-F1
#
_entry.id   AF-A0A6U6PJH9-F1
#
_cell.length_a   1.000
_cell.length_b   1.000
_cell.length_c   1.000
_cell.angle_alpha   90.00
_cell.angle_beta   90.00
_cell.angle_gamma   90.00
#
_symmetry.space_group_name_H-M   'P 1'
#
loop_
_entity.id
_entity.type
_entity.pdbx_description
1 polymer ?
#
loop_
_entity_poly.entity_id
_entity_poly.type
_entity_poly.pdbx_seq_one_letter_code
_entity_poly.pdbx_strand_id
1 'polypeptide(L)'
;MFNFWPLGQTDGGDAAGQVPVRAVSRRLASQSHALAGRGWKDVVRGTSTEADFDGVIERMAELERQQLIEQEEIKQYEKSKIGVEEDSYNFFFMRLVQWWDGTTSVNFWLRHGEYRGRFRSVPLVSLIHGCALYFIGAGIQVWVTLLLYYNSLDMTHKWRHFRAQSGESTLTLHETAKLVRDEVMTGALPNSLLCECAGTRNVKQNSCYVFVMALWVARMIPEFRMAYSMWRNIRLLEIRKDRSMPLFDTDGSTILRLDLPLKILLMIFIPVLRLFVAFLVTYAGFEFLVAQEQTGDIVVKALCMQFVTDIDNLMLKAFASEAGRRQLSQTKLYVFEDPKPFRRWGPDVWDEGVGGLCYLAIGIFVILAFTGGNGELPGFFDGGLVSWNLMYFRMQCQTYCEAWAELCEPEDMTSLRTYC
;
A
#
# COMPACT_ATOMS: atom_id res chain seq x y z
N MET A 1 -24.57 -3.52 -7.91
CA MET A 1 -24.33 -3.05 -6.53
C MET A 1 -22.96 -2.37 -6.49
N PHE A 2 -22.80 -1.30 -7.28
CA PHE A 2 -21.58 -0.49 -7.35
C PHE A 2 -21.81 0.75 -6.49
N ASN A 3 -21.26 0.77 -5.28
CA ASN A 3 -21.22 2.00 -4.51
C ASN A 3 -20.17 2.90 -5.15
N PHE A 4 -20.65 3.91 -5.86
CA PHE A 4 -19.84 5.06 -6.24
C PHE A 4 -19.19 5.64 -4.99
N TRP A 5 -17.87 5.75 -5.04
CA TRP A 5 -17.04 6.46 -4.07
C TRP A 5 -17.64 7.86 -3.83
N PRO A 6 -17.92 8.28 -2.58
CA PRO A 6 -18.16 9.68 -2.32
C PRO A 6 -16.81 10.39 -2.46
N LEU A 7 -16.70 11.25 -3.47
CA LEU A 7 -15.64 12.25 -3.53
C LEU A 7 -15.63 12.98 -2.19
N GLY A 8 -14.54 12.81 -1.44
CA GLY A 8 -14.34 13.44 -0.15
C GLY A 8 -14.54 14.94 -0.29
N GLN A 9 -15.58 15.44 0.37
CA GLN A 9 -15.85 16.85 0.52
C GLN A 9 -14.71 17.44 1.35
N THR A 10 -13.78 18.13 0.70
CA THR A 10 -12.76 18.90 1.41
C THR A 10 -13.44 20.08 2.05
N ASP A 11 -13.57 20.04 3.38
CA ASP A 11 -14.03 21.17 4.18
C ASP A 11 -13.22 22.41 3.82
N GLY A 12 -13.93 23.44 3.36
CA GLY A 12 -13.38 24.75 3.06
C GLY A 12 -12.89 25.39 4.36
N GLY A 13 -11.60 25.25 4.63
CA GLY A 13 -10.91 26.03 5.65
C GLY A 13 -10.73 27.46 5.16
N ASP A 14 -11.25 28.41 5.94
CA ASP A 14 -11.10 29.84 5.74
C ASP A 14 -9.64 30.22 5.45
N ALA A 15 -9.42 30.79 4.26
CA ALA A 15 -8.15 31.36 3.85
C ALA A 15 -7.88 32.66 4.63
N ALA A 16 -7.47 32.53 5.89
CA ALA A 16 -6.87 33.63 6.63
C ALA A 16 -5.55 34.03 5.92
N GLY A 17 -5.42 35.31 5.61
CA GLY A 17 -4.37 35.87 4.75
C GLY A 17 -2.96 35.43 5.13
N GLN A 18 -2.37 34.57 4.30
CA GLN A 18 -0.96 34.23 4.36
C GLN A 18 -0.13 35.43 3.89
N VAL A 19 0.48 36.15 4.83
CA VAL A 19 1.58 37.07 4.51
C VAL A 19 2.75 36.21 4.02
N PRO A 20 3.34 36.46 2.83
CA PRO A 20 4.41 35.62 2.32
C PRO A 20 5.63 35.71 3.23
N VAL A 21 5.92 34.62 3.96
CA VAL A 21 7.03 34.44 4.91
C VAL A 21 8.39 34.91 4.35
N ARG A 22 8.60 34.79 3.04
CA ARG A 22 9.82 35.29 2.36
C ARG A 22 9.99 36.81 2.42
N ALA A 23 8.91 37.58 2.52
CA ALA A 23 8.96 39.03 2.62
C ALA A 23 9.40 39.48 4.02
N VAL A 24 9.01 38.75 5.07
CA VAL A 24 9.37 39.04 6.46
C VAL A 24 10.85 38.72 6.71
N SER A 25 11.30 37.51 6.32
CA SER A 25 12.70 37.07 6.47
C SER A 25 13.71 37.99 5.75
N ARG A 26 13.42 38.46 4.53
CA ARG A 26 14.29 39.43 3.83
C ARG A 26 14.35 40.79 4.52
N ARG A 27 13.26 41.23 5.14
CA ARG A 27 13.21 42.50 5.88
C ARG A 27 14.10 42.43 7.12
N LEU A 28 14.02 41.35 7.88
CA LEU A 28 14.82 41.13 9.09
C LEU A 28 16.32 40.97 8.80
N ALA A 29 16.70 40.22 7.76
CA ALA A 29 18.10 40.11 7.33
C ALA A 29 18.68 41.47 6.86
N SER A 30 17.86 42.30 6.20
CA SER A 30 18.29 43.66 5.82
C SER A 30 18.47 44.58 7.05
N GLN A 31 17.65 44.42 8.09
CA GLN A 31 17.74 45.19 9.32
C GLN A 31 18.94 44.78 10.17
N SER A 32 19.27 43.48 10.28
CA SER A 32 20.43 43.03 11.06
C SER A 32 21.76 43.51 10.46
N HIS A 33 21.92 43.43 9.13
CA HIS A 33 23.10 43.97 8.43
C HIS A 33 23.22 45.50 8.57
N ALA A 34 22.09 46.22 8.53
CA ALA A 34 22.09 47.67 8.69
C ALA A 34 22.43 48.12 10.12
N LEU A 35 22.02 47.35 11.13
CA LEU A 35 22.32 47.62 12.55
C LEU A 35 23.77 47.26 12.90
N ALA A 36 24.27 46.11 12.45
CA ALA A 36 25.66 45.70 12.63
C ALA A 36 26.65 46.70 12.01
N GLY A 37 26.32 47.25 10.84
CA GLY A 37 27.17 48.23 10.16
C GLY A 37 27.23 49.62 10.81
N ARG A 38 26.22 50.04 11.60
CA ARG A 38 26.20 51.33 12.29
C ARG A 38 26.84 51.26 13.68
N GLY A 39 26.44 50.29 14.50
CA GLY A 39 26.98 50.16 15.86
C GLY A 39 28.50 49.98 15.87
N TRP A 40 29.04 49.21 14.92
CA TRP A 40 30.49 48.98 14.86
C TRP A 40 31.28 50.22 14.44
N LYS A 41 30.69 51.09 13.59
CA LYS A 41 31.32 52.36 13.17
C LYS A 41 31.36 53.40 14.29
N ASP A 42 30.48 53.30 15.27
CA ASP A 42 30.39 54.25 16.38
C ASP A 42 31.24 53.78 17.59
N VAL A 43 31.35 52.46 17.80
CA VAL A 43 32.31 51.86 18.75
C VAL A 43 33.75 52.12 18.34
N VAL A 44 34.10 51.97 17.05
CA VAL A 44 35.45 52.26 16.54
C VAL A 44 35.82 53.75 16.66
N ARG A 45 34.83 54.65 16.78
CA ARG A 45 35.04 56.08 16.97
C ARG A 45 35.19 56.51 18.44
N GLY A 46 35.14 55.58 19.41
CA GLY A 46 35.45 55.86 20.82
C GLY A 46 34.43 56.74 21.55
N THR A 47 33.25 56.98 20.96
CA THR A 47 32.21 57.86 21.52
C THR A 47 31.10 57.10 22.27
N SER A 48 31.11 55.77 22.31
CA SER A 48 30.09 54.98 23.00
C SER A 48 30.48 54.74 24.46
N THR A 49 29.61 55.16 25.37
CA THR A 49 29.67 54.77 26.79
C THR A 49 29.38 53.28 26.95
N GLU A 50 29.98 52.63 27.94
CA GLU A 50 29.86 51.19 28.24
C GLU A 50 28.40 50.68 28.28
N ALA A 51 27.45 51.51 28.76
CA ALA A 51 26.02 51.22 28.79
C ALA A 51 25.35 51.01 27.41
N ASP A 52 25.96 51.51 26.33
CA ASP A 52 25.44 51.37 24.96
C ASP A 52 25.81 49.99 24.36
N PHE A 53 26.87 49.35 24.87
CA PHE A 53 27.31 48.04 24.41
C PHE A 53 26.42 46.91 24.95
N ASP A 54 26.03 46.99 26.23
CA ASP A 54 25.11 46.02 26.85
C ASP A 54 23.74 45.99 26.14
N GLY A 55 23.22 47.17 25.75
CA GLY A 55 21.98 47.26 24.98
C GLY A 55 22.06 46.65 23.58
N VAL A 56 23.25 46.64 22.96
CA VAL A 56 23.47 45.97 21.66
C VAL A 56 23.50 44.45 21.83
N ILE A 57 24.16 43.94 22.87
CA ILE A 57 24.19 42.50 23.18
C ILE A 57 22.79 41.97 23.46
N GLU A 58 22.00 42.68 24.28
CA GLU A 58 20.62 42.27 24.60
C GLU A 58 19.74 42.22 23.34
N ARG A 59 19.86 43.21 22.44
CA ARG A 59 19.13 43.21 21.16
C ARG A 59 19.56 42.09 20.22
N MET A 60 20.85 41.74 20.19
CA MET A 60 21.32 40.61 19.39
C MET A 60 20.77 39.29 19.92
N ALA A 61 20.80 39.07 21.23
CA ALA A 61 20.23 37.88 21.85
C ALA A 61 18.71 37.76 21.60
N GLU A 62 17.99 38.88 21.63
CA GLU A 62 16.56 38.91 21.32
C GLU A 62 16.28 38.60 19.84
N LEU A 63 17.06 39.15 18.92
CA LEU A 63 16.94 38.83 17.49
C LEU A 63 17.25 37.36 17.20
N GLU A 64 18.25 36.77 17.87
CA GLU A 64 18.54 35.34 17.75
C GLU A 64 17.38 34.48 18.25
N ARG A 65 16.78 34.83 19.40
CA ARG A 65 15.57 34.15 19.90
C ARG A 65 14.41 34.29 18.91
N GLN A 66 14.18 35.47 18.35
CA GLN A 66 13.13 35.69 17.35
C GLN A 66 13.37 34.87 16.08
N GLN A 67 14.61 34.77 15.62
CA GLN A 67 14.95 33.91 14.47
C GLN A 67 14.72 32.44 14.76
N LEU A 68 15.03 31.97 15.97
CA LEU A 68 14.75 30.59 16.39
C LEU A 68 13.24 30.33 16.44
N ILE A 69 12.46 31.26 17.00
CA ILE A 69 11.00 31.17 17.05
C ILE A 69 10.41 31.16 15.63
N GLU A 70 10.82 32.08 14.75
CA GLU A 70 10.34 32.14 13.37
C GLU A 70 10.74 30.86 12.60
N GLN A 71 11.94 30.33 12.83
CA GLN A 71 12.34 29.04 12.25
C GLN A 71 11.51 27.86 12.77
N GLU A 72 11.17 27.86 14.05
CA GLU A 72 10.31 26.84 14.64
C GLU A 72 8.87 26.94 14.13
N GLU A 73 8.33 28.15 14.01
CA GLU A 73 7.04 28.41 13.40
C GLU A 73 7.02 27.94 11.94
N ILE A 74 8.03 28.28 11.14
CA ILE A 74 8.16 27.82 9.74
C ILE A 74 8.21 26.29 9.67
N LYS A 75 8.99 25.64 10.55
CA LYS A 75 9.02 24.17 10.63
C LYS A 75 7.68 23.59 11.07
N GLN A 76 6.90 24.32 11.86
CA GLN A 76 5.57 23.92 12.29
C GLN A 76 4.55 24.08 11.15
N TYR A 77 4.69 25.10 10.31
CA TYR A 77 3.88 25.31 9.11
C TYR A 77 4.15 24.28 7.99
N GLU A 78 5.30 23.60 7.99
CA GLU A 78 5.64 22.52 7.03
C GLU A 78 5.15 21.12 7.45
N LYS A 79 4.33 20.99 8.50
CA LYS A 79 3.83 19.70 8.96
C LYS A 79 2.37 19.51 8.61
N SER A 80 2.04 18.38 7.99
CA SER A 80 0.67 18.04 7.60
C SER A 80 0.06 17.02 8.56
N LYS A 81 -1.24 17.19 8.86
CA LYS A 81 -2.03 16.22 9.63
C LYS A 81 -2.70 15.25 8.65
N ILE A 82 -2.20 14.03 8.59
CA ILE A 82 -2.74 12.97 7.71
C ILE A 82 -3.70 12.09 8.52
N GLY A 83 -4.93 11.92 8.03
CA GLY A 83 -5.89 11.00 8.64
C GLY A 83 -5.45 9.55 8.51
N VAL A 84 -5.73 8.74 9.54
CA VAL A 84 -5.48 7.30 9.50
C VAL A 84 -6.73 6.58 8.97
N GLU A 85 -6.55 5.60 8.08
CA GLU A 85 -7.67 4.84 7.51
C GLU A 85 -8.28 3.87 8.54
N GLU A 86 -9.59 3.63 8.46
CA GLU A 86 -10.30 2.70 9.35
C GLU A 86 -10.11 1.23 8.95
N ASP A 87 -8.95 0.64 9.26
CA ASP A 87 -8.67 -0.79 9.08
C ASP A 87 -8.12 -1.46 10.36
N SER A 88 -8.07 -2.79 10.37
CA SER A 88 -7.58 -3.57 11.52
C SER A 88 -6.09 -3.34 11.79
N TYR A 89 -5.30 -3.08 10.74
CA TYR A 89 -3.88 -2.77 10.79
C TYR A 89 -3.60 -1.46 11.54
N ASN A 90 -4.31 -0.39 11.16
CA ASN A 90 -4.23 0.93 11.78
C ASN A 90 -4.85 0.94 13.18
N PHE A 91 -5.88 0.14 13.43
CA PHE A 91 -6.40 -0.06 14.78
C PHE A 91 -5.33 -0.65 15.70
N PHE A 92 -4.62 -1.69 15.26
CA PHE A 92 -3.50 -2.26 16.00
C PHE A 92 -2.37 -1.24 16.18
N PHE A 93 -1.97 -0.53 15.13
CA PHE A 93 -1.00 0.58 15.19
C PHE A 93 -1.37 1.58 16.30
N MET A 94 -2.61 2.09 16.30
CA MET A 94 -3.08 3.06 17.28
C MET A 94 -3.00 2.50 18.70
N ARG A 95 -3.47 1.27 18.92
CA ARG A 95 -3.44 0.62 20.25
C ARG A 95 -2.02 0.36 20.74
N LEU A 96 -1.12 -0.03 19.85
CA LEU A 96 0.28 -0.25 20.20
C LEU A 96 0.96 1.05 20.62
N VAL A 97 0.76 2.14 19.87
CA VAL A 97 1.32 3.46 20.22
C VAL A 97 0.74 3.99 21.53
N GLN A 98 -0.58 3.86 21.75
CA GLN A 98 -1.23 4.28 22.99
C GLN A 98 -0.72 3.51 24.21
N TRP A 99 -0.54 2.20 24.08
CA TRP A 99 0.03 1.38 25.14
C TRP A 99 1.51 1.70 25.40
N TRP A 100 2.29 1.91 24.34
CA TRP A 100 3.71 2.23 24.43
C TRP A 100 3.99 3.59 25.09
N ASP A 101 3.14 4.60 24.87
CA ASP A 101 3.25 5.90 25.55
C ASP A 101 3.00 5.79 27.07
N GLY A 102 2.09 4.89 27.47
CA GLY A 102 1.64 4.73 28.85
C GLY A 102 0.94 5.99 29.38
N THR A 103 1.59 6.69 30.30
CA THR A 103 1.11 7.96 30.86
C THR A 103 2.05 9.12 30.57
N THR A 104 3.05 8.92 29.71
CA THR A 104 4.15 9.88 29.50
C THR A 104 3.62 11.18 28.89
N SER A 105 2.85 11.09 27.79
CA SER A 105 2.28 12.28 27.14
C SER A 105 1.30 13.02 28.04
N VAL A 106 0.50 12.29 28.83
CA VAL A 106 -0.45 12.88 29.79
C VAL A 106 0.28 13.68 30.86
N ASN A 107 1.29 13.08 31.48
CA ASN A 107 2.07 13.74 32.52
C ASN A 107 2.82 14.95 31.99
N PHE A 108 3.31 14.89 30.74
CA PHE A 108 3.93 16.01 30.06
C PHE A 108 2.95 17.19 29.92
N TRP A 109 1.79 16.97 29.30
CA TRP A 109 0.82 18.05 29.06
C TRP A 109 0.15 18.56 30.33
N LEU A 110 -0.05 17.70 31.34
CA LEU A 110 -0.54 18.13 32.66
C LEU A 110 0.44 19.09 33.35
N ARG A 111 1.75 18.84 33.27
CA ARG A 111 2.76 19.75 33.83
C ARG A 111 2.80 21.12 33.13
N HIS A 112 2.41 21.18 31.86
CA HIS A 112 2.37 22.41 31.08
C HIS A 112 0.99 23.11 31.12
N GLY A 113 -0.02 22.51 31.75
CA GLY A 113 -1.36 23.10 31.84
C GLY A 113 -2.17 23.08 30.53
N GLU A 114 -1.74 22.31 29.53
CA GLU A 114 -2.35 22.29 28.18
C GLU A 114 -3.18 21.03 27.90
N TYR A 115 -3.38 20.17 28.90
CA TYR A 115 -4.08 18.90 28.72
C TYR A 115 -5.59 19.07 28.48
N ARG A 116 -6.09 18.62 27.32
CA ARG A 116 -7.50 18.77 26.91
C ARG A 116 -8.42 17.60 27.29
N GLY A 117 -7.96 16.63 28.07
CA GLY A 117 -8.84 15.57 28.63
C GLY A 117 -9.27 14.45 27.70
N ARG A 118 -8.85 14.44 26.43
CA ARG A 118 -9.28 13.42 25.44
C ARG A 118 -8.44 12.15 25.46
N PHE A 119 -7.19 12.23 25.90
CA PHE A 119 -6.30 11.07 25.96
C PHE A 119 -6.59 10.23 27.20
N ARG A 120 -6.88 8.95 27.01
CA ARG A 120 -6.95 7.98 28.11
C ARG A 120 -5.84 6.97 27.92
N SER A 121 -5.07 6.71 28.97
CA SER A 121 -4.15 5.58 28.98
C SER A 121 -4.96 4.32 28.73
N VAL A 122 -4.48 3.52 27.77
CA VAL A 122 -5.24 2.37 27.28
C VAL A 122 -4.83 1.15 28.10
N PRO A 123 -5.78 0.43 28.72
CA PRO A 123 -5.45 -0.76 29.48
C PRO A 123 -4.84 -1.83 28.56
N LEU A 124 -3.98 -2.69 29.11
CA LEU A 124 -3.36 -3.82 28.40
C LEU A 124 -4.40 -4.67 27.64
N VAL A 125 -5.61 -4.82 28.18
CA VAL A 125 -6.74 -5.53 27.55
C VAL A 125 -7.07 -4.97 26.17
N SER A 126 -7.03 -3.66 25.98
CA SER A 126 -7.33 -3.05 24.68
C SER A 126 -6.17 -3.20 23.69
N LEU A 127 -4.92 -3.35 24.15
CA LEU A 127 -3.82 -3.75 23.29
C LEU A 127 -4.01 -5.21 22.85
N ILE A 128 -4.29 -6.13 23.79
CA ILE A 128 -4.54 -7.55 23.49
C ILE A 128 -5.67 -7.68 22.48
N HIS A 129 -6.74 -6.90 22.62
CA HIS A 129 -7.84 -6.86 21.65
C HIS A 129 -7.37 -6.39 20.27
N GLY A 130 -6.59 -5.30 20.18
CA GLY A 130 -6.01 -4.85 18.92
C GLY A 130 -5.11 -5.92 18.25
N CYS A 131 -4.26 -6.58 19.05
CA CYS A 131 -3.44 -7.70 18.58
C CYS A 131 -4.30 -8.85 18.06
N ALA A 132 -5.33 -9.24 18.80
CA ALA A 132 -6.22 -10.34 18.42
C ALA A 132 -6.93 -10.04 17.09
N LEU A 133 -7.49 -8.84 16.92
CA LEU A 133 -8.12 -8.44 15.65
C LEU A 133 -7.13 -8.48 14.47
N TYR A 134 -5.91 -7.98 14.70
CA TYR A 134 -4.86 -7.99 13.69
C TYR A 134 -4.45 -9.41 13.28
N PHE A 135 -4.08 -10.26 14.24
CA PHE A 135 -3.59 -11.61 13.94
C PHE A 135 -4.69 -12.54 13.44
N ILE A 136 -5.91 -12.43 13.96
CA ILE A 136 -7.05 -13.21 13.46
C ILE A 136 -7.41 -12.74 12.05
N GLY A 137 -7.48 -11.42 11.81
CA GLY A 137 -7.79 -10.88 10.47
C GLY A 137 -6.76 -11.31 9.44
N ALA A 138 -5.47 -11.08 9.71
CA ALA A 138 -4.38 -11.51 8.83
C ALA A 138 -4.33 -13.03 8.68
N GLY A 139 -4.54 -13.79 9.76
CA GLY A 139 -4.57 -15.24 9.76
C GLY A 139 -5.69 -15.82 8.90
N ILE A 140 -6.91 -15.29 9.01
CA ILE A 140 -8.04 -15.68 8.15
C ILE A 140 -7.73 -15.33 6.70
N GLN A 141 -7.19 -14.14 6.41
CA GLN A 141 -6.88 -13.72 5.05
C GLN A 141 -5.82 -14.64 4.40
N VAL A 142 -4.73 -14.95 5.12
CA VAL A 142 -3.71 -15.90 4.68
C VAL A 142 -4.30 -17.30 4.50
N TRP A 143 -5.10 -17.77 5.45
CA TRP A 143 -5.75 -19.08 5.37
C TRP A 143 -6.65 -19.20 4.16
N VAL A 144 -7.52 -18.21 3.91
CA VAL A 144 -8.40 -18.19 2.74
C VAL A 144 -7.58 -18.10 1.44
N THR A 145 -6.48 -17.36 1.44
CA THR A 145 -5.58 -17.29 0.28
C THR A 145 -4.92 -18.64 0.00
N LEU A 146 -4.46 -19.34 1.04
CA LEU A 146 -3.93 -20.70 0.91
C LEU A 146 -4.99 -21.68 0.44
N LEU A 147 -6.25 -21.55 0.88
CA LEU A 147 -7.35 -22.35 0.37
C LEU A 147 -7.65 -22.06 -1.11
N LEU A 148 -7.61 -20.78 -1.52
CA LEU A 148 -7.76 -20.41 -2.93
C LEU A 148 -6.62 -20.95 -3.79
N TYR A 149 -5.39 -20.86 -3.29
CA TYR A 149 -4.21 -21.42 -3.93
C TYR A 149 -4.27 -22.95 -4.00
N TYR A 150 -4.68 -23.62 -2.92
CA TYR A 150 -4.85 -25.07 -2.94
C TYR A 150 -5.98 -25.47 -3.89
N ASN A 151 -7.06 -24.69 -3.99
CA ASN A 151 -8.13 -24.92 -4.95
C ASN A 151 -7.66 -24.66 -6.39
N SER A 152 -6.83 -23.65 -6.64
CA SER A 152 -6.23 -23.43 -7.96
C SER A 152 -5.35 -24.61 -8.34
N LEU A 153 -4.53 -25.09 -7.39
CA LEU A 153 -3.76 -26.32 -7.56
C LEU A 153 -4.68 -27.51 -7.81
N ASP A 154 -5.72 -27.77 -7.03
CA ASP A 154 -6.62 -28.91 -7.27
C ASP A 154 -7.30 -28.85 -8.65
N MET A 155 -7.60 -27.66 -9.15
CA MET A 155 -8.08 -27.46 -10.52
C MET A 155 -7.00 -27.77 -11.56
N THR A 156 -5.73 -27.44 -11.30
CA THR A 156 -4.59 -27.87 -12.13
C THR A 156 -4.20 -29.34 -11.91
N HIS A 157 -4.65 -29.98 -10.83
CA HIS A 157 -4.48 -31.41 -10.61
C HIS A 157 -5.42 -32.26 -11.47
N LYS A 158 -6.47 -31.68 -12.08
CA LYS A 158 -7.27 -32.40 -13.09
C LYS A 158 -6.42 -32.94 -14.24
N TRP A 159 -5.27 -32.32 -14.49
CA TRP A 159 -4.25 -32.70 -15.47
C TRP A 159 -3.37 -33.87 -14.99
N ARG A 160 -4.01 -34.90 -14.40
CA ARG A 160 -3.32 -36.02 -13.73
C ARG A 160 -2.40 -36.79 -14.65
N HIS A 161 -2.73 -36.82 -15.95
CA HIS A 161 -1.95 -37.57 -16.93
C HIS A 161 -0.52 -37.02 -17.06
N PHE A 162 -0.36 -35.70 -17.12
CA PHE A 162 0.96 -35.07 -17.18
C PHE A 162 1.80 -35.35 -15.95
N ARG A 163 1.16 -35.38 -14.78
CA ARG A 163 1.85 -35.69 -13.53
C ARG A 163 2.38 -37.12 -13.48
N ALA A 164 1.58 -38.06 -13.97
CA ALA A 164 2.01 -39.45 -14.06
C ALA A 164 3.19 -39.61 -15.03
N GLN A 165 3.22 -38.82 -16.10
CA GLN A 165 4.27 -38.88 -17.14
C GLN A 165 5.55 -38.15 -16.72
N SER A 166 5.47 -37.05 -15.98
CA SER A 166 6.63 -36.29 -15.50
C SER A 166 7.30 -36.90 -14.26
N GLY A 167 6.55 -37.68 -13.47
CA GLY A 167 7.04 -38.22 -12.19
C GLY A 167 7.17 -37.16 -11.08
N GLU A 168 6.82 -35.90 -11.33
CA GLU A 168 6.92 -34.81 -10.36
C GLU A 168 5.59 -34.57 -9.64
N SER A 169 5.63 -34.35 -8.31
CA SER A 169 4.41 -34.19 -7.50
C SER A 169 3.68 -32.85 -7.71
N THR A 170 4.36 -31.84 -8.25
CA THR A 170 3.86 -30.46 -8.37
C THR A 170 4.31 -29.86 -9.70
N LEU A 171 3.52 -30.05 -10.74
CA LEU A 171 3.76 -29.39 -12.03
C LEU A 171 3.13 -28.01 -12.03
N THR A 172 3.90 -26.99 -12.41
CA THR A 172 3.38 -25.65 -12.65
C THR A 172 2.62 -25.58 -13.98
N LEU A 173 1.75 -24.59 -14.14
CA LEU A 173 1.00 -24.37 -15.38
C LEU A 173 1.94 -24.16 -16.58
N HIS A 174 3.08 -23.51 -16.35
CA HIS A 174 4.08 -23.24 -17.37
C HIS A 174 4.85 -24.50 -17.80
N GLU A 175 5.24 -25.35 -16.86
CA GLU A 175 5.85 -26.66 -17.19
C GLU A 175 4.86 -27.53 -17.96
N THR A 176 3.58 -27.50 -17.57
CA THR A 176 2.52 -28.23 -18.28
C THR A 176 2.43 -27.72 -19.73
N ALA A 177 2.47 -26.41 -19.93
CA ALA A 177 2.48 -25.81 -21.27
C ALA A 177 3.66 -26.25 -22.14
N LYS A 178 4.85 -26.41 -21.54
CA LYS A 178 6.04 -26.92 -22.24
C LYS A 178 5.86 -28.37 -22.67
N LEU A 179 5.34 -29.22 -21.78
CA LEU A 179 5.03 -30.61 -22.12
C LEU A 179 4.00 -30.70 -23.25
N VAL A 180 2.93 -29.90 -23.20
CA VAL A 180 1.93 -29.80 -24.27
C VAL A 180 2.61 -29.44 -25.59
N ARG A 181 3.47 -28.42 -25.59
CA ARG A 181 4.21 -27.99 -26.78
C ARG A 181 5.09 -29.10 -27.34
N ASP A 182 5.82 -29.81 -26.50
CA ASP A 182 6.72 -30.89 -26.94
C ASP A 182 5.92 -32.05 -27.56
N GLU A 183 4.75 -32.39 -27.00
CA GLU A 183 3.82 -33.37 -27.58
C GLU A 183 3.24 -32.87 -28.93
N VAL A 184 2.87 -31.59 -29.05
CA VAL A 184 2.44 -30.97 -30.33
C VAL A 184 3.54 -31.13 -31.40
N MET A 185 4.79 -30.88 -31.03
CA MET A 185 5.93 -30.94 -31.97
C MET A 185 6.30 -32.37 -32.39
N THR A 186 6.05 -33.36 -31.54
CA THR A 186 6.30 -34.78 -31.85
C THR A 186 5.16 -35.45 -32.62
N GLY A 187 3.96 -34.86 -32.62
CA GLY A 187 2.79 -35.39 -33.30
C GLY A 187 2.16 -36.61 -32.60
N ALA A 188 2.56 -36.90 -31.36
CA ALA A 188 1.91 -37.92 -30.57
C ALA A 188 0.53 -37.42 -30.12
N LEU A 189 -0.47 -38.31 -30.17
CA LEU A 189 -1.85 -38.01 -29.79
C LEU A 189 -2.26 -38.75 -28.51
N PRO A 190 -1.79 -38.33 -27.32
CA PRO A 190 -2.36 -38.85 -26.08
C PRO A 190 -3.82 -38.38 -25.96
N ASN A 191 -4.77 -39.31 -26.10
CA ASN A 191 -6.22 -39.03 -26.04
C ASN A 191 -6.63 -38.24 -24.78
N SER A 192 -5.96 -38.49 -23.66
CA SER A 192 -6.15 -37.77 -22.39
C SER A 192 -5.89 -36.27 -22.51
N LEU A 193 -4.84 -35.88 -23.23
CA LEU A 193 -4.48 -34.47 -23.43
C LEU A 193 -5.53 -33.71 -24.24
N LEU A 194 -6.03 -34.36 -25.28
CA LEU A 194 -7.06 -33.81 -26.15
C LEU A 194 -8.32 -33.46 -25.36
N CYS A 195 -8.76 -34.37 -24.49
CA CYS A 195 -9.93 -34.18 -23.63
C CYS A 195 -9.76 -33.00 -22.66
N GLU A 196 -8.60 -32.91 -22.00
CA GLU A 196 -8.33 -31.84 -21.05
C GLU A 196 -8.19 -30.47 -21.77
N CYS A 197 -7.45 -30.41 -22.88
CA CYS A 197 -7.32 -29.18 -23.68
C CYS A 197 -8.65 -28.75 -24.32
N ALA A 198 -9.48 -29.67 -24.82
CA ALA A 198 -10.80 -29.37 -25.36
C ALA A 198 -11.71 -28.68 -24.32
N GLY A 199 -11.66 -29.12 -23.05
CA GLY A 199 -12.39 -28.49 -21.95
C GLY A 199 -12.01 -27.02 -21.74
N THR A 200 -10.73 -26.67 -21.91
CA THR A 200 -10.24 -25.30 -21.74
C THR A 200 -10.72 -24.33 -22.82
N ARG A 201 -11.13 -24.83 -23.99
CA ARG A 201 -11.57 -24.03 -25.16
C ARG A 201 -12.99 -23.47 -25.03
N ASN A 202 -13.73 -23.85 -23.99
CA ASN A 202 -15.08 -23.36 -23.74
C ASN A 202 -15.17 -21.82 -23.64
N VAL A 203 -14.07 -21.15 -23.25
CA VAL A 203 -13.95 -19.69 -23.35
C VAL A 203 -13.37 -19.31 -24.71
N LYS A 204 -14.25 -18.99 -25.66
CA LYS A 204 -13.89 -18.63 -27.04
C LYS A 204 -13.03 -17.36 -27.17
N GLN A 205 -13.08 -16.46 -26.19
CA GLN A 205 -12.46 -15.14 -26.26
C GLN A 205 -11.40 -14.98 -25.16
N ASN A 206 -10.12 -15.04 -25.52
CA ASN A 206 -9.00 -14.80 -24.60
C ASN A 206 -9.06 -13.41 -23.95
N SER A 207 -9.67 -12.43 -24.63
CA SER A 207 -9.91 -11.09 -24.10
C SER A 207 -10.73 -11.09 -22.80
N CYS A 208 -11.61 -12.08 -22.57
CA CYS A 208 -12.34 -12.20 -21.31
C CYS A 208 -11.40 -12.37 -20.12
N TYR A 209 -10.34 -13.18 -20.25
CA TYR A 209 -9.38 -13.35 -19.17
C TYR A 209 -8.57 -12.08 -18.93
N VAL A 210 -8.05 -11.46 -19.99
CA VAL A 210 -7.28 -10.21 -19.88
C VAL A 210 -8.12 -9.12 -19.20
N PHE A 211 -9.40 -9.02 -19.56
CA PHE A 211 -10.32 -8.08 -18.94
C PHE A 211 -10.56 -8.37 -17.46
N VAL A 212 -10.88 -9.61 -17.08
CA VAL A 212 -11.11 -9.95 -15.67
C VAL A 212 -9.84 -9.84 -14.83
N MET A 213 -8.69 -10.21 -15.40
CA MET A 213 -7.37 -9.98 -14.78
C MET A 213 -7.09 -8.49 -14.58
N ALA A 214 -7.44 -7.64 -15.56
CA ALA A 214 -7.29 -6.20 -15.42
C ALA A 214 -8.16 -5.65 -14.29
N LEU A 215 -9.41 -6.13 -14.17
CA LEU A 215 -10.27 -5.81 -13.03
C LEU A 215 -9.69 -6.29 -11.70
N TRP A 216 -9.09 -7.48 -11.69
CA TRP A 216 -8.44 -8.03 -10.51
C TRP A 216 -7.24 -7.18 -10.06
N VAL A 217 -6.36 -6.79 -11.00
CA VAL A 217 -5.25 -5.87 -10.73
C VAL A 217 -5.75 -4.53 -10.24
N ALA A 218 -6.78 -3.96 -10.89
CA ALA A 218 -7.39 -2.71 -10.46
C ALA A 218 -7.93 -2.79 -9.04
N ARG A 219 -8.50 -3.95 -8.63
CA ARG A 219 -8.96 -4.18 -7.25
C ARG A 219 -7.81 -4.29 -6.25
N MET A 220 -6.65 -4.80 -6.65
CA MET A 220 -5.49 -4.96 -5.77
C MET A 220 -4.63 -3.69 -5.65
N ILE A 221 -4.65 -2.78 -6.64
CA ILE A 221 -3.89 -1.51 -6.60
C ILE A 221 -4.17 -0.69 -5.31
N PRO A 222 -5.43 -0.48 -4.87
CA PRO A 222 -5.71 0.18 -3.60
C PRO A 222 -5.01 -0.46 -2.40
N GLU A 223 -4.94 -1.79 -2.34
CA GLU A 223 -4.29 -2.51 -1.23
C GLU A 223 -2.78 -2.20 -1.18
N PHE A 224 -2.12 -2.21 -2.34
CA PHE A 224 -0.71 -1.82 -2.47
C PHE A 224 -0.48 -0.35 -2.13
N ARG A 225 -1.38 0.53 -2.58
CA ARG A 225 -1.32 1.97 -2.30
C ARG A 225 -1.47 2.25 -0.81
N MET A 226 -2.41 1.61 -0.12
CA MET A 226 -2.61 1.77 1.32
C MET A 226 -1.37 1.32 2.08
N ALA A 227 -0.82 0.14 1.76
CA ALA A 227 0.38 -0.37 2.42
C ALA A 227 1.61 0.53 2.19
N TYR A 228 1.78 1.04 0.96
CA TYR A 228 2.84 2.00 0.64
C TYR A 228 2.64 3.35 1.34
N SER A 229 1.42 3.89 1.34
CA SER A 229 1.07 5.13 2.04
C SER A 229 1.39 5.02 3.53
N MET A 230 1.03 3.90 4.15
CA MET A 230 1.32 3.64 5.56
C MET A 230 2.83 3.51 5.83
N TRP A 231 3.56 2.80 4.97
CA TRP A 231 5.03 2.74 5.03
C TRP A 231 5.65 4.15 4.96
N ARG A 232 5.21 4.97 4.00
CA ARG A 232 5.67 6.36 3.82
C ARG A 232 5.36 7.19 5.06
N ASN A 233 4.11 7.16 5.53
CA ASN A 233 3.68 7.96 6.68
C ASN A 233 4.47 7.59 7.94
N ILE A 234 4.66 6.29 8.24
CA ILE A 234 5.47 5.85 9.38
C ILE A 234 6.92 6.29 9.22
N ARG A 235 7.51 6.16 8.03
CA ARG A 235 8.89 6.60 7.75
C ARG A 235 9.08 8.08 8.01
N LEU A 236 8.09 8.91 7.68
CA LEU A 236 8.16 10.37 7.80
C LEU A 236 7.77 10.91 9.18
N LEU A 237 7.26 10.08 10.10
CA LEU A 237 7.04 10.49 11.48
C LEU A 237 8.35 10.86 12.19
N GLU A 238 8.31 11.92 12.99
CA GLU A 238 9.46 12.41 13.76
C GLU A 238 9.96 11.34 14.74
N ILE A 239 11.28 11.15 14.81
CA ILE A 239 11.88 10.25 15.80
C ILE A 239 12.00 11.00 17.12
N ARG A 240 11.44 10.42 18.18
CA ARG A 240 11.55 10.97 19.53
C ARG A 240 13.01 10.91 20.01
N LYS A 241 13.58 12.07 20.35
CA LYS A 241 14.97 12.19 20.84
C LYS A 241 15.11 11.89 22.32
N ASP A 242 14.12 12.28 23.12
CA ASP A 242 14.11 12.07 24.57
C ASP A 242 12.77 11.48 25.02
N ARG A 243 12.80 10.56 25.98
CA ARG A 243 11.61 9.94 26.58
C ARG A 243 10.71 10.93 27.30
N SER A 244 11.24 12.08 27.70
CA SER A 244 10.44 13.16 28.31
C SER A 244 9.46 13.82 27.33
N MET A 245 9.73 13.74 26.02
CA MET A 245 8.87 14.35 25.00
C MET A 245 7.59 13.53 24.78
N PRO A 246 6.45 14.19 24.58
CA PRO A 246 5.17 13.51 24.36
C PRO A 246 5.14 12.85 22.96
N LEU A 247 4.55 11.66 22.89
CA LEU A 247 4.22 10.97 21.63
C LEU A 247 2.95 11.57 21.00
N PHE A 248 2.00 11.99 21.82
CA PHE A 248 0.71 12.53 21.38
C PHE A 248 0.64 14.05 21.56
N ASP A 249 -0.11 14.70 20.68
CA ASP A 249 -0.49 16.11 20.80
C ASP A 249 -1.44 16.33 21.98
N THR A 250 -1.67 17.60 22.34
CA THR A 250 -2.62 18.06 23.37
C THR A 250 -4.04 17.51 23.18
N ASP A 251 -4.42 17.26 21.92
CA ASP A 251 -5.70 16.67 21.53
C ASP A 251 -5.83 15.18 21.89
N GLY A 252 -4.72 14.49 22.13
CA GLY A 252 -4.69 13.06 22.44
C GLY A 252 -5.01 12.12 21.26
N SER A 253 -5.33 12.65 20.07
CA SER A 253 -5.59 11.86 18.87
C SER A 253 -4.54 12.02 17.78
N THR A 254 -3.70 13.06 17.85
CA THR A 254 -2.64 13.27 16.86
C THR A 254 -1.32 12.69 17.37
N ILE A 255 -0.71 11.78 16.62
CA ILE A 255 0.61 11.22 16.92
C ILE A 255 1.67 12.14 16.35
N LEU A 256 2.49 12.73 17.23
CA LEU A 256 3.54 13.68 16.88
C LEU A 256 4.86 12.99 16.56
N ARG A 257 5.24 12.01 17.38
CA ARG A 257 6.58 11.39 17.37
C ARG A 257 6.50 9.92 17.70
N LEU A 258 7.47 9.14 17.23
CA LEU A 258 7.64 7.73 17.58
C LEU A 258 9.06 7.46 18.06
N ASP A 259 9.19 6.54 19.02
CA ASP A 259 10.48 5.97 19.37
C ASP A 259 11.06 5.17 18.20
N LEU A 260 12.38 5.20 18.02
CA LEU A 260 13.06 4.42 16.98
C LEU A 260 12.71 2.91 17.01
N PRO A 261 12.80 2.19 18.16
CA PRO A 261 12.45 0.77 18.19
C PRO A 261 10.98 0.52 17.82
N LEU A 262 10.06 1.36 18.31
CA LEU A 262 8.64 1.26 17.98
C LEU A 262 8.39 1.54 16.49
N LYS A 263 9.07 2.54 15.93
CA LYS A 263 8.98 2.90 14.50
C LYS A 263 9.46 1.75 13.60
N ILE A 264 10.59 1.12 13.94
CA ILE A 264 11.09 -0.06 13.20
C ILE A 264 10.10 -1.23 13.31
N LEU A 265 9.60 -1.50 14.51
CA LEU A 265 8.60 -2.56 14.74
C LEU A 265 7.34 -2.33 13.89
N LEU A 266 6.76 -1.14 13.94
CA LEU A 266 5.56 -0.78 13.19
C LEU A 266 5.78 -0.83 11.67
N MET A 267 6.96 -0.42 11.21
CA MET A 267 7.34 -0.46 9.80
C MET A 267 7.55 -1.89 9.29
N ILE A 268 8.04 -2.82 10.09
CA ILE A 268 8.19 -4.22 9.67
C ILE A 268 6.85 -4.95 9.77
N PHE A 269 6.16 -4.87 10.91
CA PHE A 269 5.01 -5.73 11.13
C PHE A 269 3.82 -5.35 10.26
N ILE A 270 3.50 -4.07 10.12
CA ILE A 270 2.21 -3.67 9.57
C ILE A 270 2.24 -3.56 8.03
N PRO A 271 3.05 -2.68 7.41
CA PRO A 271 3.01 -2.51 5.97
C PRO A 271 3.68 -3.68 5.22
N VAL A 272 4.74 -4.31 5.75
CA VAL A 272 5.37 -5.47 5.07
C VAL A 272 4.44 -6.67 5.09
N LEU A 273 3.78 -6.96 6.22
CA LEU A 273 2.82 -8.07 6.25
C LEU A 273 1.64 -7.78 5.30
N ARG A 274 1.10 -6.55 5.31
CA ARG A 274 0.02 -6.16 4.38
C ARG A 274 0.45 -6.32 2.92
N LEU A 275 1.66 -5.86 2.56
CA LEU A 275 2.22 -6.05 1.21
C LEU A 275 2.40 -7.53 0.87
N PHE A 276 2.97 -8.31 1.78
CA PHE A 276 3.18 -9.75 1.58
C PHE A 276 1.87 -10.48 1.31
N VAL A 277 0.84 -10.23 2.13
CA VAL A 277 -0.50 -10.82 1.93
C VAL A 277 -1.12 -10.33 0.61
N ALA A 278 -1.00 -9.03 0.28
CA ALA A 278 -1.50 -8.50 -0.99
C ALA A 278 -0.81 -9.16 -2.20
N PHE A 279 0.49 -9.42 -2.14
CA PHE A 279 1.21 -10.15 -3.20
C PHE A 279 0.71 -11.60 -3.33
N LEU A 280 0.59 -12.32 -2.22
CA LEU A 280 0.07 -13.70 -2.23
C LEU A 280 -1.35 -13.77 -2.80
N VAL A 281 -2.25 -12.89 -2.35
CA VAL A 281 -3.63 -12.81 -2.84
C VAL A 281 -3.65 -12.47 -4.33
N THR A 282 -2.83 -11.52 -4.77
CA THR A 282 -2.76 -11.14 -6.18
C THR A 282 -2.34 -12.32 -7.05
N TYR A 283 -1.27 -13.03 -6.65
CA TYR A 283 -0.75 -14.19 -7.37
C TYR A 283 -1.76 -15.36 -7.41
N ALA A 284 -2.27 -15.76 -6.24
CA ALA A 284 -3.27 -16.82 -6.14
C ALA A 284 -4.53 -16.48 -6.95
N GLY A 285 -4.94 -15.20 -6.94
CA GLY A 285 -6.09 -14.75 -7.73
C GLY A 285 -5.87 -14.85 -9.24
N PHE A 286 -4.67 -14.55 -9.74
CA PHE A 286 -4.35 -14.76 -11.15
C PHE A 286 -4.41 -16.23 -11.54
N GLU A 287 -3.76 -17.09 -10.79
CA GLU A 287 -3.75 -18.53 -11.04
C GLU A 287 -5.17 -19.11 -11.00
N PHE A 288 -5.95 -18.71 -10.01
CA PHE A 288 -7.33 -19.12 -9.84
C PHE A 288 -8.24 -18.67 -11.00
N LEU A 289 -8.04 -17.46 -11.54
CA LEU A 289 -8.78 -16.96 -12.71
C LEU A 289 -8.42 -17.69 -14.00
N VAL A 290 -7.14 -18.02 -14.21
CA VAL A 290 -6.69 -18.75 -15.41
C VAL A 290 -7.20 -20.18 -15.43
N ALA A 291 -7.32 -20.82 -14.27
CA ALA A 291 -7.74 -22.21 -14.13
C ALA A 291 -9.21 -22.46 -14.51
N GLN A 292 -10.02 -21.44 -14.79
CA GLN A 292 -11.46 -21.60 -15.02
C GLN A 292 -11.82 -21.95 -16.46
N GLU A 293 -12.68 -22.94 -16.67
CA GLU A 293 -13.08 -23.39 -18.01
C GLU A 293 -14.28 -22.63 -18.58
N GLN A 294 -15.09 -21.98 -17.73
CA GLN A 294 -16.32 -21.31 -18.13
C GLN A 294 -16.29 -19.80 -17.81
N THR A 295 -16.76 -18.97 -18.74
CA THR A 295 -16.77 -17.51 -18.59
C THR A 295 -17.61 -17.03 -17.39
N GLY A 296 -18.74 -17.69 -17.13
CA GLY A 296 -19.59 -17.36 -15.97
C GLY A 296 -18.87 -17.58 -14.64
N ASP A 297 -18.16 -18.70 -14.54
CA ASP A 297 -17.40 -19.06 -13.34
C ASP A 297 -16.25 -18.10 -13.08
N ILE A 298 -15.58 -17.60 -14.13
CA ILE A 298 -14.52 -16.58 -14.01
C ILE A 298 -15.03 -15.34 -13.29
N VAL A 299 -16.19 -14.81 -13.72
CA VAL A 299 -16.76 -13.58 -13.14
C VAL A 299 -17.23 -13.81 -11.70
N VAL A 300 -17.94 -14.90 -11.45
CA VAL A 300 -18.41 -15.26 -10.09
C VAL A 300 -17.22 -15.42 -9.15
N LYS A 301 -16.16 -16.09 -9.60
CA LYS A 301 -14.93 -16.28 -8.80
C LYS A 301 -14.19 -14.99 -8.55
N ALA A 302 -14.08 -14.11 -9.54
CA ALA A 302 -13.51 -12.77 -9.36
C ALA A 302 -14.25 -11.96 -8.28
N LEU A 303 -15.59 -12.02 -8.29
CA LEU A 303 -16.43 -11.38 -7.27
C LEU A 303 -16.25 -12.04 -5.90
N CYS A 304 -16.13 -13.37 -5.83
CA CYS A 304 -15.86 -14.07 -4.57
C CYS A 304 -14.51 -13.66 -3.96
N MET A 305 -13.49 -13.44 -4.77
CA MET A 305 -12.18 -13.00 -4.30
C MET A 305 -12.20 -11.57 -3.72
N GLN A 306 -13.15 -10.72 -4.13
CA GLN A 306 -13.33 -9.41 -3.52
C GLN A 306 -13.69 -9.52 -2.03
N PHE A 307 -14.47 -10.53 -1.63
CA PHE A 307 -14.77 -10.72 -0.21
C PHE A 307 -13.50 -10.99 0.59
N VAL A 308 -12.51 -11.67 -0.01
CA VAL A 308 -11.25 -12.05 0.65
C VAL A 308 -10.39 -10.82 0.96
N THR A 309 -10.39 -9.84 0.06
CA THR A 309 -9.67 -8.57 0.27
C THR A 309 -10.37 -7.65 1.26
N ASP A 310 -11.68 -7.84 1.49
CA ASP A 310 -12.48 -7.03 2.44
C ASP A 310 -12.58 -7.64 3.85
N ILE A 311 -12.01 -8.83 4.10
CA ILE A 311 -12.09 -9.54 5.40
C ILE A 311 -11.53 -8.69 6.54
N ASP A 312 -10.40 -8.01 6.33
CA ASP A 312 -9.73 -7.22 7.37
C ASP A 312 -10.64 -6.08 7.89
N ASN A 313 -11.32 -5.40 6.98
CA ASN A 313 -12.28 -4.34 7.25
C ASN A 313 -13.56 -4.88 7.88
N LEU A 314 -14.02 -6.05 7.44
CA LEU A 314 -15.17 -6.73 8.03
C LEU A 314 -14.89 -7.11 9.49
N MET A 315 -13.70 -7.65 9.77
CA MET A 315 -13.27 -8.02 11.12
C MET A 315 -13.22 -6.81 12.05
N LEU A 316 -12.68 -5.67 11.58
CA LEU A 316 -12.71 -4.43 12.35
C LEU A 316 -14.16 -4.00 12.63
N LYS A 317 -15.01 -3.96 11.60
CA LYS A 317 -16.40 -3.50 11.74
C LYS A 317 -17.23 -4.39 12.66
N ALA A 318 -17.00 -5.69 12.64
CA ALA A 318 -17.75 -6.67 13.42
C ALA A 318 -17.31 -6.72 14.89
N PHE A 319 -16.01 -6.67 15.15
CA PHE A 319 -15.47 -6.96 16.48
C PHE A 319 -14.88 -5.74 17.21
N ALA A 320 -14.58 -4.63 16.52
CA ALA A 320 -14.16 -3.42 17.19
C ALA A 320 -15.35 -2.65 17.79
N SER A 321 -15.23 -2.26 19.06
CA SER A 321 -16.20 -1.36 19.71
C SER A 321 -16.36 -0.07 18.91
N GLU A 322 -17.57 0.49 18.87
CA GLU A 322 -17.85 1.76 18.20
C GLU A 322 -16.97 2.90 18.71
N ALA A 323 -16.73 2.97 20.03
CA ALA A 323 -15.82 3.95 20.62
C ALA A 323 -14.38 3.82 20.08
N GLY A 324 -13.90 2.59 19.91
CA GLY A 324 -12.58 2.31 19.33
C GLY A 324 -12.47 2.73 17.87
N ARG A 325 -13.53 2.53 17.07
CA ARG A 325 -13.59 2.98 15.68
C ARG A 325 -13.65 4.50 15.56
N ARG A 326 -14.44 5.17 16.42
CA ARG A 326 -14.48 6.64 16.51
C ARG A 326 -13.12 7.21 16.93
N GLN A 327 -12.39 6.54 17.82
CA GLN A 327 -11.02 6.94 18.17
C GLN A 327 -10.07 6.79 16.98
N LEU A 328 -10.17 5.69 16.24
CA LEU A 328 -9.35 5.45 15.06
C LEU A 328 -9.59 6.51 13.98
N SER A 329 -10.85 6.84 13.68
CA SER A 329 -11.20 7.85 12.67
C SER A 329 -10.79 9.28 13.05
N GLN A 330 -10.67 9.56 14.35
CA GLN A 330 -10.14 10.82 14.86
C GLN A 330 -8.61 10.86 14.94
N THR A 331 -7.95 9.71 14.77
CA THR A 331 -6.50 9.61 14.87
C THR A 331 -5.84 10.21 13.63
N LYS A 332 -4.87 11.09 13.86
CA LYS A 332 -4.11 11.77 12.82
C LYS A 332 -2.62 11.57 13.04
N LEU A 333 -1.87 11.46 11.96
CA LEU A 333 -0.40 11.42 11.98
C LEU A 333 0.12 12.82 11.68
N TYR A 334 1.04 13.32 12.49
CA TYR A 334 1.72 14.57 12.24
C TYR A 334 3.01 14.29 11.49
N VAL A 335 2.94 14.41 10.16
CA VAL A 335 4.00 13.98 9.26
C VAL A 335 4.74 15.22 8.73
N PHE A 336 6.07 15.16 8.69
CA PHE A 336 6.83 16.20 7.99
C PHE A 336 6.50 16.11 6.51
N GLU A 337 6.24 17.25 5.87
CA GLU A 337 6.22 17.28 4.42
C GLU A 337 7.56 16.75 3.90
N ASP A 338 7.49 15.77 3.00
CA ASP A 338 8.69 15.24 2.34
C ASP A 338 9.46 16.43 1.78
N PRO A 339 10.77 16.58 2.09
CA PRO A 339 11.57 17.66 1.54
C PRO A 339 11.58 17.47 0.02
N LYS A 340 10.73 18.23 -0.68
CA LYS A 340 10.48 18.06 -2.11
C LYS A 340 11.84 18.17 -2.82
N PRO A 341 12.39 17.07 -3.38
CA PRO A 341 13.70 17.11 -4.03
C PRO A 341 13.71 18.11 -5.19
N PHE A 342 12.52 18.37 -5.75
CA PHE A 342 12.26 19.37 -6.77
C PHE A 342 11.37 20.50 -6.23
N ARG A 343 11.79 21.20 -5.17
CA ARG A 343 11.06 22.37 -4.59
C ARG A 343 10.71 23.47 -5.61
N ARG A 344 11.28 23.43 -6.81
CA ARG A 344 11.03 24.34 -7.93
C ARG A 344 9.83 23.96 -8.81
N TRP A 345 9.34 22.72 -8.73
CA TRP A 345 8.37 22.13 -9.66
C TRP A 345 6.94 22.09 -9.11
N GLY A 346 6.57 23.07 -8.28
CA GLY A 346 5.17 23.28 -7.89
C GLY A 346 4.62 22.31 -6.83
N PRO A 347 3.28 22.19 -6.71
CA PRO A 347 2.60 21.23 -5.83
C PRO A 347 3.07 19.78 -6.07
N ASP A 348 2.75 18.87 -5.14
CA ASP A 348 3.25 17.49 -5.22
C ASP A 348 2.65 16.77 -6.44
N VAL A 349 3.40 16.79 -7.54
CA VAL A 349 3.03 16.23 -8.84
C VAL A 349 2.66 14.74 -8.74
N TRP A 350 3.19 14.04 -7.72
CA TRP A 350 2.81 12.65 -7.44
C TRP A 350 1.32 12.53 -7.12
N ASP A 351 0.81 13.37 -6.22
CA ASP A 351 -0.59 13.35 -5.80
C ASP A 351 -1.51 14.00 -6.85
N GLU A 352 -0.98 14.88 -7.71
CA GLU A 352 -1.73 15.52 -8.80
C GLU A 352 -1.93 14.64 -10.05
N GLY A 353 -1.42 13.40 -10.05
CA GLY A 353 -1.76 12.40 -11.08
C GLY A 353 -0.61 11.52 -11.54
N VAL A 354 0.65 11.91 -11.30
CA VAL A 354 1.80 11.07 -11.70
C VAL A 354 1.80 9.75 -10.92
N GLY A 355 1.41 9.76 -9.65
CA GLY A 355 1.22 8.54 -8.87
C GLY A 355 0.16 7.63 -9.50
N GLY A 356 -0.97 8.21 -9.93
CA GLY A 356 -2.04 7.49 -10.64
C GLY A 356 -1.56 6.85 -11.95
N LEU A 357 -0.83 7.61 -12.78
CA LEU A 357 -0.23 7.10 -14.01
C LEU A 357 0.82 6.01 -13.76
N CYS A 358 1.62 6.15 -12.69
CA CYS A 358 2.58 5.13 -12.28
C CYS A 358 1.88 3.82 -11.87
N TYR A 359 0.83 3.89 -11.05
CA TYR A 359 0.04 2.71 -10.70
C TYR A 359 -0.64 2.07 -11.90
N LEU A 360 -1.14 2.88 -12.85
CA LEU A 360 -1.70 2.38 -14.11
C LEU A 360 -0.64 1.67 -14.95
N ALA A 361 0.56 2.25 -15.09
CA ALA A 361 1.66 1.64 -15.82
C ALA A 361 2.12 0.32 -15.17
N ILE A 362 2.23 0.28 -13.83
CA ILE A 362 2.52 -0.94 -13.08
C ILE A 362 1.41 -1.97 -13.31
N GLY A 363 0.14 -1.57 -13.26
CA GLY A 363 -0.97 -2.47 -13.51
C GLY A 363 -0.95 -3.08 -14.91
N ILE A 364 -0.73 -2.26 -15.94
CA ILE A 364 -0.55 -2.73 -17.33
C ILE A 364 0.65 -3.68 -17.42
N PHE A 365 1.78 -3.32 -16.82
CA PHE A 365 2.98 -4.17 -16.80
C PHE A 365 2.70 -5.53 -16.17
N VAL A 366 2.01 -5.57 -15.02
CA VAL A 366 1.61 -6.81 -14.36
C VAL A 366 0.69 -7.63 -15.26
N ILE A 367 -0.34 -7.02 -15.85
CA ILE A 367 -1.24 -7.72 -16.80
C ILE A 367 -0.45 -8.32 -17.96
N LEU A 368 0.45 -7.54 -18.58
CA LEU A 368 1.28 -8.00 -19.68
C LEU A 368 2.25 -9.10 -19.26
N ALA A 369 2.82 -9.03 -18.06
CA ALA A 369 3.72 -10.05 -17.52
C ALA A 369 2.98 -11.38 -17.30
N PHE A 370 1.75 -11.35 -16.77
CA PHE A 370 0.95 -12.55 -16.52
C PHE A 370 0.25 -13.13 -17.77
N THR A 371 -0.07 -12.28 -18.74
CA THR A 371 -0.75 -12.68 -20.00
C THR A 371 0.19 -12.89 -21.18
N GLY A 372 1.44 -12.43 -21.07
CA GLY A 372 2.40 -12.41 -22.17
C GLY A 372 1.96 -11.59 -23.38
N GLY A 373 1.08 -10.58 -23.18
CA GLY A 373 0.50 -9.81 -24.28
C GLY A 373 -0.35 -10.67 -25.23
N ASN A 374 -1.23 -11.51 -24.67
CA ASN A 374 -1.98 -12.56 -25.38
C ASN A 374 -1.15 -13.76 -25.85
N GLY A 375 0.04 -13.97 -25.26
CA GLY A 375 0.95 -15.06 -25.62
C GLY A 375 1.86 -14.78 -26.82
N GLU A 376 1.73 -13.62 -27.47
CA GLU A 376 2.53 -13.22 -28.64
C GLU A 376 3.93 -12.68 -28.30
N LEU A 377 4.24 -12.46 -27.01
CA LEU A 377 5.58 -12.06 -26.56
C LEU A 377 6.34 -13.22 -25.87
N PRO A 378 6.56 -14.39 -26.50
CA PRO A 378 7.19 -15.56 -25.89
C PRO A 378 8.72 -15.40 -25.66
N GLY A 379 9.27 -14.19 -25.71
CA GLY A 379 10.72 -13.98 -25.60
C GLY A 379 11.15 -12.91 -24.59
N PHE A 380 10.27 -12.01 -24.17
CA PHE A 380 10.69 -10.89 -23.32
C PHE A 380 10.84 -11.29 -21.84
N PHE A 381 10.00 -12.22 -21.36
CA PHE A 381 9.96 -12.63 -19.94
C PHE A 381 10.42 -14.08 -19.70
N ASP A 382 10.76 -14.84 -20.73
CA ASP A 382 11.23 -16.25 -20.61
C ASP A 382 12.72 -16.36 -20.21
N GLY A 383 13.33 -15.26 -19.73
CA GLY A 383 14.73 -15.16 -19.30
C GLY A 383 15.13 -15.91 -18.02
N GLY A 384 14.51 -17.05 -17.73
CA GLY A 384 15.04 -18.08 -16.82
C GLY A 384 14.84 -17.90 -15.31
N LEU A 385 14.42 -16.73 -14.82
CA LEU A 385 14.24 -16.53 -13.36
C LEU A 385 12.82 -16.83 -12.87
N VAL A 386 11.77 -16.45 -13.62
CA VAL A 386 10.38 -16.86 -13.33
C VAL A 386 9.54 -16.75 -14.60
N SER A 387 8.89 -17.85 -15.01
CA SER A 387 7.98 -17.88 -16.17
C SER A 387 6.56 -17.44 -15.76
N TRP A 388 6.27 -16.14 -15.84
CA TRP A 388 4.99 -15.57 -15.37
C TRP A 388 3.81 -15.72 -16.33
N ASN A 389 4.04 -16.15 -17.57
CA ASN A 389 2.99 -16.20 -18.58
C ASN A 389 2.04 -17.39 -18.34
N LEU A 390 1.02 -17.18 -17.53
CA LEU A 390 -0.01 -18.17 -17.22
C LEU A 390 -0.93 -18.44 -18.44
N MET A 391 -1.07 -17.48 -19.35
CA MET A 391 -1.82 -17.66 -20.60
C MET A 391 -1.14 -18.60 -21.59
N TYR A 392 0.18 -18.78 -21.47
CA TYR A 392 0.97 -19.62 -22.37
C TYR A 392 0.39 -21.05 -22.47
N PHE A 393 -0.02 -21.62 -21.34
CA PHE A 393 -0.67 -22.92 -21.28
C PHE A 393 -1.91 -23.02 -22.17
N ARG A 394 -2.83 -22.06 -22.04
CA ARG A 394 -4.06 -22.03 -22.83
C ARG A 394 -3.77 -21.86 -24.32
N MET A 395 -2.80 -21.01 -24.66
CA MET A 395 -2.36 -20.84 -26.03
C MET A 395 -1.84 -22.15 -26.62
N GLN A 396 -1.00 -22.90 -25.89
CA GLN A 396 -0.52 -24.20 -26.35
C GLN A 396 -1.65 -25.23 -26.51
N CYS A 397 -2.61 -25.28 -25.58
CA CYS A 397 -3.81 -26.12 -25.76
C CYS A 397 -4.63 -25.71 -26.99
N GLN A 398 -4.77 -24.40 -27.26
CA GLN A 398 -5.47 -23.92 -28.44
C GLN A 398 -4.73 -24.33 -29.72
N THR A 399 -3.41 -24.16 -29.78
CA THR A 399 -2.59 -24.61 -30.91
C THR A 399 -2.68 -26.13 -31.10
N TYR A 400 -2.70 -26.91 -30.02
CA TYR A 400 -2.91 -28.35 -30.09
C TYR A 400 -4.29 -28.69 -30.67
N CYS A 401 -5.36 -28.07 -30.17
CA CYS A 401 -6.71 -28.27 -30.69
C CYS A 401 -6.89 -27.79 -32.14
N GLU A 402 -6.13 -26.78 -32.59
CA GLU A 402 -6.13 -26.32 -33.99
C GLU A 402 -5.40 -27.30 -34.90
N ALA A 403 -4.30 -27.92 -34.45
CA ALA A 403 -3.62 -28.98 -35.17
C ALA A 403 -4.51 -30.23 -35.36
N TRP A 404 -5.46 -30.45 -34.44
CA TRP A 404 -6.38 -31.59 -34.42
C TRP A 404 -7.86 -31.13 -34.50
N ALA A 405 -8.13 -30.13 -35.33
CA ALA A 405 -9.43 -29.45 -35.38
C ALA A 405 -10.63 -30.40 -35.54
N GLU A 406 -10.49 -31.45 -36.35
CA GLU A 406 -11.54 -32.46 -36.58
C GLU A 406 -12.00 -33.13 -35.28
N LEU A 407 -11.10 -33.33 -34.32
CA LEU A 407 -11.44 -33.96 -33.05
C LEU A 407 -11.93 -32.96 -32.00
N CYS A 408 -11.67 -31.66 -32.18
CA CYS A 408 -11.96 -30.63 -31.18
C CYS A 408 -13.24 -29.82 -31.46
N GLU A 409 -13.96 -30.12 -32.54
CA GLU A 409 -15.21 -29.40 -32.84
C GLU A 409 -16.36 -29.81 -31.91
N PRO A 410 -17.20 -28.84 -31.51
CA PRO A 410 -18.26 -29.06 -30.52
C PRO A 410 -19.36 -30.03 -30.98
N GLU A 411 -19.56 -30.19 -32.30
CA GLU A 411 -20.58 -31.10 -32.86
C GLU A 411 -20.19 -32.58 -32.62
N ASP A 412 -18.89 -32.86 -32.61
CA ASP A 412 -18.33 -34.20 -32.33
C ASP A 412 -18.00 -34.43 -30.85
N MET A 413 -18.39 -33.55 -29.92
CA MET A 413 -18.18 -33.79 -28.48
C MET A 413 -18.91 -35.03 -27.94
N THR A 414 -19.90 -35.55 -28.68
CA THR A 414 -20.48 -36.87 -28.38
C THR A 414 -19.52 -38.01 -28.68
N SER A 415 -18.71 -37.90 -29.74
CA SER A 415 -17.63 -38.85 -30.04
C SER A 415 -16.47 -38.69 -29.05
N LEU A 416 -16.15 -37.45 -28.63
CA LEU A 416 -15.13 -37.18 -27.61
C LEU A 416 -15.45 -37.84 -26.27
N ARG A 417 -16.74 -37.93 -25.90
CA ARG A 417 -17.19 -38.68 -24.71
C ARG A 417 -16.82 -40.16 -24.74
N THR A 418 -16.68 -40.74 -25.93
CA THR A 418 -16.21 -42.13 -26.10
C THR A 418 -14.69 -42.26 -25.95
N TYR A 419 -13.95 -41.15 -26.09
CA TYR A 419 -12.49 -41.10 -25.98
C TYR A 419 -11.97 -40.67 -24.59
N CYS A 420 -12.75 -39.96 -23.76
CA CYS A 420 -12.29 -39.28 -22.52
C CYS A 420 -12.45 -40.03 -21.17
#